data_AF-A0A5M9ZHY0-F1
#
_entry.id   AF-A0A5M9ZHY0-F1
#
_cell.length_a   1.000
_cell.length_b   1.000
_cell.length_c   1.000
_cell.angle_alpha   90.00
_cell.angle_beta   90.00
_cell.angle_gamma   90.00
#
_symmetry.space_group_name_H-M   'P 1'
#
loop_
_entity.id
_entity.type
_entity.pdbx_description
1 polymer ?
#
loop_
_entity_poly.entity_id
_entity_poly.type
_entity_poly.pdbx_seq_one_letter_code
_entity_poly.pdbx_strand_id
1 'polypeptide(L)'
;MSVSKGDVFASQWGYDMTIVCYYEVLHVSASGRTVTVRELKRRTAPEQWGGDMHVEPVLAGEDRFKKGSEPFRRRVKEYGGAPYIAVQDSENAYLQDALELIDGLTENTLD
;
A
#
# COMPACT_ATOMS: atom_id res chain seq x y z
N MET A 1 -10.24 13.04 -6.85
CA MET A 1 -8.79 13.06 -6.56
C MET A 1 -8.03 12.48 -7.76
N SER A 2 -6.82 12.97 -8.05
CA SER A 2 -5.97 12.47 -9.16
C SER A 2 -4.82 11.65 -8.60
N VAL A 3 -4.62 10.45 -9.13
CA VAL A 3 -3.48 9.58 -8.79
C VAL A 3 -2.25 9.99 -9.62
N SER A 4 -1.10 10.06 -8.98
CA SER A 4 0.17 10.50 -9.53
C SER A 4 1.27 9.44 -9.37
N LYS A 5 2.35 9.59 -10.13
CA LYS A 5 3.56 8.77 -9.93
C LYS A 5 4.16 9.09 -8.55
N GLY A 6 4.54 8.05 -7.81
CA GLY A 6 5.05 8.15 -6.45
C GLY A 6 3.98 8.02 -5.36
N ASP A 7 2.70 8.10 -5.72
CA ASP A 7 1.60 7.81 -4.80
C ASP A 7 1.67 6.36 -4.33
N VAL A 8 1.16 6.11 -3.12
CA VAL A 8 1.15 4.77 -2.52
C VAL A 8 -0.28 4.35 -2.22
N PHE A 9 -0.63 3.15 -2.67
CA PHE A 9 -1.83 2.46 -2.22
C PHE A 9 -1.46 1.50 -1.09
N ALA A 10 -2.30 1.37 -0.07
CA ALA A 10 -2.14 0.38 1.00
C ALA A 10 -3.35 -0.54 1.10
N SER A 11 -3.11 -1.84 1.27
CA SER A 11 -4.15 -2.82 1.60
C SER A 11 -3.97 -3.31 3.02
N GLN A 12 -5.08 -3.67 3.65
CA GLN A 12 -5.14 -4.44 4.90
C GLN A 12 -6.02 -5.65 4.62
N TRP A 13 -5.48 -6.85 4.80
CA TRP A 13 -6.20 -8.09 4.53
C TRP A 13 -5.77 -9.20 5.47
N GLY A 14 -6.62 -10.22 5.56
CA GLY A 14 -6.42 -11.37 6.43
C GLY A 14 -7.60 -11.52 7.40
N TYR A 15 -7.73 -12.72 7.95
CA TYR A 15 -8.87 -13.11 8.78
C TYR A 15 -8.45 -13.14 10.25
N ASP A 16 -7.57 -14.08 10.60
CA ASP A 16 -7.00 -14.21 11.95
C ASP A 16 -5.77 -13.31 12.18
N MET A 17 -5.20 -12.78 11.10
CA MET A 17 -4.10 -11.81 11.11
C MET A 17 -4.49 -10.63 10.22
N THR A 18 -3.94 -9.45 10.52
CA THR A 18 -3.98 -8.32 9.59
C THR A 18 -2.61 -8.17 8.95
N ILE A 19 -2.56 -8.34 7.63
CA ILE A 19 -1.39 -8.13 6.79
C ILE A 19 -1.60 -6.84 6.01
N VAL A 20 -0.61 -5.96 6.10
CA VAL A 20 -0.52 -4.72 5.35
C VAL A 20 0.44 -4.89 4.18
N CYS A 21 0.01 -4.46 3.01
CA CYS A 21 0.86 -4.34 1.83
C CYS A 21 0.81 -2.91 1.27
N TYR A 22 1.93 -2.41 0.77
CA TYR A 22 2.06 -1.07 0.17
C TYR A 22 2.49 -1.17 -1.29
N TYR A 23 1.90 -0.34 -2.15
CA TYR A 23 2.11 -0.36 -3.59
C TYR A 23 2.40 1.04 -4.14
N GLU A 24 3.63 1.27 -4.60
CA GLU A 24 4.02 2.55 -5.21
C GLU A 24 3.57 2.61 -6.68
N VAL A 25 2.96 3.73 -7.08
CA VAL A 25 2.63 4.03 -8.47
C VAL A 25 3.89 4.41 -9.24
N LEU A 26 4.31 3.54 -10.14
CA LEU A 26 5.46 3.76 -11.01
C LEU A 26 5.10 4.58 -12.25
N HIS A 27 3.86 4.43 -12.74
CA HIS A 27 3.38 5.07 -13.95
C HIS A 27 1.85 5.20 -13.94
N VAL A 28 1.36 6.32 -14.48
CA VAL A 28 -0.06 6.59 -14.70
C VAL A 28 -0.31 6.65 -16.20
N SER A 29 -1.32 5.93 -16.70
CA SER A 29 -1.70 5.99 -18.12
C SER A 29 -2.11 7.41 -18.52
N ALA A 30 -1.98 7.77 -19.80
CA ALA A 30 -2.38 9.09 -20.31
C ALA A 30 -3.85 9.46 -19.96
N SER A 31 -4.73 8.47 -19.82
CA SER A 31 -6.14 8.68 -19.43
C SER A 31 -6.38 8.89 -17.93
N GLY A 32 -5.36 8.69 -17.08
CA GLY A 32 -5.50 8.70 -15.62
C GLY A 32 -6.22 7.47 -15.02
N ARG A 33 -6.78 6.58 -15.85
CA ARG A 33 -7.64 5.47 -15.39
C ARG A 33 -6.91 4.21 -14.97
N THR A 34 -5.66 4.05 -15.38
CA THR A 34 -4.85 2.86 -15.11
C THR A 34 -3.50 3.27 -14.56
N VAL A 35 -3.01 2.52 -13.58
CA VAL A 35 -1.70 2.66 -12.98
C VAL A 35 -0.89 1.38 -13.16
N THR A 36 0.43 1.53 -13.25
CA THR A 36 1.39 0.46 -13.01
C THR A 36 1.94 0.66 -11.61
N VAL A 37 1.80 -0.34 -10.76
CA VAL A 37 2.25 -0.30 -9.36
C VAL A 37 3.26 -1.42 -9.09
N ARG A 38 4.03 -1.28 -8.00
CA ARG A 38 4.89 -2.35 -7.49
C ARG A 38 4.89 -2.36 -5.96
N GLU A 39 4.92 -3.56 -5.38
CA GLU A 39 4.91 -3.75 -3.93
C GLU A 39 6.22 -3.25 -3.29
N LEU A 40 6.08 -2.38 -2.29
CA LEU A 40 7.16 -1.88 -1.45
C LEU A 40 7.51 -2.88 -0.35
N LYS A 41 8.75 -2.81 0.14
CA LYS A 41 9.09 -3.37 1.45
C LYS A 41 8.31 -2.60 2.52
N ARG A 42 8.04 -3.30 3.60
CA ARG A 42 7.56 -2.69 4.85
C ARG A 42 8.54 -3.00 5.97
N ARG A 43 8.53 -2.16 6.99
CA ARG A 43 9.25 -2.37 8.24
C ARG A 43 8.28 -2.20 9.40
N THR A 44 8.53 -2.88 10.50
CA THR A 44 7.87 -2.59 11.76
C THR A 44 8.41 -1.28 12.30
N ALA A 45 7.52 -0.35 12.65
CA ALA A 45 7.87 0.84 13.39
C ALA A 45 8.36 0.44 14.80
N PRO A 46 9.34 1.15 15.39
CA PRO A 46 9.74 0.89 16.76
C PRO A 46 8.53 1.06 17.71
N GLU A 47 8.41 0.09 18.61
CA GLU A 47 7.30 -0.18 19.55
C GLU A 47 6.48 1.06 19.96
N GLN A 48 5.22 1.11 19.52
CA GLN A 48 4.18 1.85 20.23
C GLN A 48 3.64 0.94 21.33
N TRP A 49 3.39 1.50 22.52
CA TRP A 49 3.04 0.72 23.70
C TRP A 49 1.72 -0.03 23.50
N GLY A 50 1.75 -1.37 23.59
CA GLY A 50 0.57 -2.22 23.72
C GLY A 50 0.21 -3.04 22.49
N GLY A 51 0.83 -4.23 22.32
CA GLY A 51 0.34 -5.38 21.54
C GLY A 51 0.26 -5.25 20.01
N ASP A 52 -0.10 -4.09 19.49
CA ASP A 52 -0.36 -3.85 18.08
C ASP A 52 0.95 -3.45 17.36
N MET A 53 1.31 -4.17 16.29
CA MET A 53 2.49 -3.84 15.49
C MET A 53 2.16 -2.79 14.44
N HIS A 54 2.78 -1.63 14.51
CA HIS A 54 2.72 -0.65 13.43
C HIS A 54 3.72 -1.00 12.32
N VAL A 55 3.28 -0.92 11.07
CA VAL A 55 4.13 -1.10 9.90
C VAL A 55 4.08 0.10 8.98
N GLU A 56 5.24 0.41 8.41
CA GLU A 56 5.45 1.55 7.53
C GLU A 56 6.05 1.08 6.20
N PRO A 57 5.75 1.74 5.07
CA PRO A 57 6.41 1.47 3.81
C PRO A 57 7.85 2.00 3.81
N VAL A 58 8.75 1.27 3.17
CA VAL A 58 10.08 1.80 2.81
C VAL A 58 9.92 2.65 1.55
N LEU A 59 9.92 3.98 1.70
CA LEU A 59 9.67 4.92 0.60
C LEU A 59 10.92 5.35 -0.19
N ALA A 60 12.11 5.14 0.37
CA ALA A 60 13.37 5.61 -0.19
C ALA A 60 14.39 4.47 -0.35
N GLY A 61 15.35 4.66 -1.26
CA GLY A 61 16.38 3.68 -1.58
C GLY A 61 16.09 2.88 -2.85
N GLU A 62 17.15 2.33 -3.45
CA GLU A 62 17.07 1.48 -4.64
C GLU A 62 16.45 0.12 -4.31
N ASP A 63 16.63 -0.34 -3.07
CA ASP A 63 16.14 -1.63 -2.58
C ASP A 63 14.77 -1.53 -1.91
N ARG A 64 14.06 -0.40 -2.06
CA ARG A 64 12.77 -0.14 -1.40
C ARG A 64 11.64 -1.09 -1.81
N PHE A 65 11.77 -1.75 -2.96
CA PHE A 65 10.77 -2.73 -3.43
C PHE A 65 10.97 -4.09 -2.78
N LYS A 66 9.84 -4.77 -2.49
CA LYS A 66 9.86 -6.14 -1.95
C LYS A 66 10.59 -7.06 -2.93
N LYS A 67 11.50 -7.89 -2.40
CA LYS A 67 12.26 -8.84 -3.21
C LYS A 67 11.32 -9.78 -3.95
N GLY A 68 11.50 -9.88 -5.27
CA GLY A 68 10.66 -10.73 -6.14
C GLY A 68 9.30 -10.12 -6.51
N SER A 69 8.98 -8.89 -6.09
CA SER A 69 7.79 -8.19 -6.60
C SER A 69 8.04 -7.71 -8.03
N GLU A 70 7.07 -7.90 -8.91
CA GLU A 70 7.11 -7.39 -10.29
C GLU A 70 6.08 -6.27 -10.48
N PRO A 71 6.35 -5.27 -11.33
CA PRO A 71 5.35 -4.27 -11.68
C PRO A 71 4.10 -4.89 -12.30
N PHE A 72 2.92 -4.44 -11.88
CA PHE A 72 1.65 -4.90 -12.45
C PHE A 72 0.67 -3.75 -12.67
N ARG A 73 -0.24 -3.94 -13.62
CA ARG A 73 -1.22 -2.92 -14.02
C ARG A 73 -2.57 -3.13 -13.33
N ARG A 74 -3.17 -2.03 -12.85
CA ARG A 74 -4.53 -2.02 -12.30
C ARG A 74 -5.30 -0.77 -12.74
N ARG A 75 -6.61 -0.94 -12.89
CA ARG A 75 -7.53 0.18 -13.09
C ARG A 75 -7.77 0.86 -11.75
N VAL A 76 -7.68 2.19 -11.74
CA VAL A 76 -8.09 3.00 -10.59
C VAL A 76 -9.62 3.01 -10.54
N LYS A 77 -10.16 2.67 -9.38
CA LYS A 77 -11.58 2.69 -9.05
C LYS A 77 -11.82 3.70 -7.93
N GLU A 78 -13.08 3.98 -7.64
CA GLU A 78 -13.49 4.90 -6.58
C GLU A 78 -14.53 4.24 -5.69
N TYR A 79 -14.38 4.41 -4.37
CA TYR A 79 -15.36 3.99 -3.37
C TYR A 79 -15.42 5.03 -2.26
N GLY A 80 -16.62 5.52 -1.93
CA GLY A 80 -16.78 6.55 -0.89
C GLY A 80 -16.01 7.85 -1.15
N GLY A 81 -15.71 8.17 -2.41
CA GLY A 81 -14.86 9.32 -2.79
C GLY A 81 -13.36 9.08 -2.70
N ALA A 82 -12.91 7.89 -2.28
CA ALA A 82 -11.51 7.51 -2.17
C ALA A 82 -11.06 6.64 -3.37
N PRO A 83 -9.94 6.96 -4.03
CA PRO A 83 -9.36 6.10 -5.05
C PRO A 83 -8.84 4.78 -4.46
N TYR A 84 -9.04 3.68 -5.19
CA TYR A 84 -8.51 2.37 -4.82
C TYR A 84 -8.18 1.51 -6.04
N ILE A 85 -7.38 0.46 -5.83
CA ILE A 85 -7.10 -0.60 -6.80
C ILE A 85 -7.49 -1.96 -6.21
N ALA A 86 -8.07 -2.84 -7.01
CA ALA A 86 -8.24 -4.24 -6.64
C ALA A 86 -6.94 -4.98 -6.99
N VAL A 87 -6.16 -5.36 -5.98
CA VAL A 87 -4.88 -6.05 -6.17
C VAL A 87 -5.13 -7.49 -6.62
N GLN A 88 -6.02 -8.20 -5.92
CA GLN A 88 -6.54 -9.52 -6.23
C GLN A 88 -7.99 -9.64 -5.73
N ASP A 89 -8.64 -10.79 -5.92
CA ASP A 89 -10.09 -10.96 -5.67
C ASP A 89 -10.53 -10.56 -4.25
N SER A 90 -9.67 -10.79 -3.26
CA SER A 90 -9.94 -10.51 -1.84
C SER A 90 -9.08 -9.38 -1.26
N GLU A 91 -8.45 -8.56 -2.11
CA GLU A 91 -7.54 -7.51 -1.66
C GLU A 91 -7.77 -6.20 -2.42
N ASN A 92 -8.20 -5.18 -1.68
CA ASN A 92 -8.29 -3.82 -2.18
C ASN A 92 -7.23 -2.96 -1.49
N ALA A 93 -6.52 -2.16 -2.27
CA ALA A 93 -5.56 -1.19 -1.76
C ALA A 93 -6.08 0.23 -2.02
N TYR A 94 -6.13 1.05 -0.98
CA TYR A 94 -6.67 2.41 -0.98
C TYR A 94 -5.53 3.42 -1.04
N LEU A 95 -5.74 4.53 -1.75
CA LEU A 95 -4.75 5.59 -1.85
C LEU A 95 -4.48 6.16 -0.45
N GLN A 96 -3.21 6.31 -0.10
CA GLN A 96 -2.81 6.88 1.18
C GLN A 96 -2.34 8.32 1.02
N ASP A 97 -2.60 9.13 2.04
CA ASP A 97 -1.97 10.44 2.17
C ASP A 97 -0.60 10.35 2.86
N ALA A 98 0.14 11.47 2.85
CA ALA A 98 1.48 11.51 3.39
C ALA A 98 1.55 11.28 4.91
N LEU A 99 0.52 11.67 5.66
CA LEU A 99 0.47 11.48 7.12
C LEU A 99 0.17 10.02 7.44
N GLU A 100 -0.78 9.40 6.72
CA GLU A 100 -1.08 7.96 6.86
C GLU A 100 0.14 7.09 6.58
N LEU A 101 0.98 7.47 5.60
CA LEU A 101 2.23 6.75 5.30
C LEU A 101 3.30 6.92 6.39
N ILE A 102 3.29 8.04 7.12
CA ILE A 102 4.21 8.32 8.23
C ILE A 102 3.75 7.58 9.48
N ASP A 103 2.46 7.64 9.80
CA ASP A 103 1.88 6.96 10.97
C ASP A 103 1.88 5.43 10.79
N GLY A 104 1.87 4.97 9.54
CA GLY A 104 1.81 3.57 9.21
C GLY A 104 0.42 2.98 9.46
N LEU A 105 0.31 1.67 9.27
CA LEU A 105 -0.92 0.92 9.52
C LEU A 105 -0.68 -0.15 10.58
N THR A 106 -1.74 -0.47 11.32
CA THR A 106 -1.71 -1.52 12.33
C THR A 106 -1.79 -2.91 11.68
N GLU A 107 -0.85 -3.78 12.05
CA GLU A 107 -0.89 -5.22 11.80
C GLU A 107 -1.09 -5.96 13.12
N ASN A 108 -1.98 -6.95 13.10
CA ASN A 108 -2.14 -7.92 14.16
C ASN A 108 -1.54 -9.23 13.68
N THR A 109 -0.45 -9.65 14.32
CA THR A 109 0.14 -10.96 14.11
C THR A 109 -0.42 -11.92 15.15
N LEU A 110 -0.73 -13.16 14.75
CA LEU A 110 -0.97 -14.23 15.72
C LEU A 110 0.33 -14.43 16.50
N ASP A 111 0.25 -14.37 17.84
CA ASP A 111 1.35 -14.60 18.78
C ASP A 111 2.08 -15.94 18.54
#